data_AF-A0A7J8MHV3-F1
#
_entry.id   AF-A0A7J8MHV3-F1
#
_cell.length_a   1.000
_cell.length_b   1.000
_cell.length_c   1.000
_cell.angle_alpha   90.00
_cell.angle_beta   90.00
_cell.angle_gamma   90.00
#
_symmetry.space_group_name_H-M   'P 1'
#
loop_
_entity.id
_entity.type
_entity.pdbx_description
1 polymer ?
#
loop_
_entity_poly.entity_id
_entity_poly.type
_entity_poly.pdbx_seq_one_letter_code
_entity_poly.pdbx_strand_id
1 'polypeptide(L)'
;SCGRIGTLDYLDNLQNKERFTEQGDAITFDTEVDWIYLSAPTKIAILDHEKKRTFAISNDGLPDAVVWNPWDKKAKALADFGDDEYKHMLCVETAAIEKPITLTPGEQWRGSQELCAVPPSYCGGLLDVRKVLQCAEKMHY
;
A
#
# COMPACT_ATOMS: atom_id res chain seq x y z
N SER A 1 -8.06 -13.54 -17.56
CA SER A 1 -8.12 -12.06 -17.55
C SER A 1 -7.94 -11.55 -16.12
N CYS A 2 -6.70 -11.25 -15.72
CA CYS A 2 -6.41 -10.58 -14.44
C CYS A 2 -6.83 -9.11 -14.54
N GLY A 3 -7.45 -8.54 -13.52
CA GLY A 3 -7.98 -7.18 -13.57
C GLY A 3 -6.85 -6.17 -13.72
N ARG A 4 -6.96 -5.28 -14.70
CA ARG A 4 -6.08 -4.11 -14.82
C ARG A 4 -6.18 -3.30 -13.53
N ILE A 5 -5.05 -2.98 -12.92
CA ILE A 5 -5.00 -1.77 -12.10
C ILE A 5 -5.23 -0.64 -13.12
N GLY A 6 -6.26 0.17 -12.90
CA GLY A 6 -6.48 1.35 -13.72
C GLY A 6 -5.28 2.30 -13.61
N THR A 7 -5.27 3.34 -14.45
CA THR A 7 -4.36 4.47 -14.25
C THR A 7 -4.49 5.01 -12.82
N LEU A 8 -3.40 5.08 -12.06
CA LEU A 8 -3.38 5.58 -10.68
C LEU A 8 -2.48 6.82 -10.58
N ASP A 9 -3.02 7.88 -10.02
CA ASP A 9 -2.23 9.08 -9.73
C ASP A 9 -1.57 8.96 -8.37
N TYR A 10 -0.36 9.52 -8.23
CA TYR A 10 0.30 9.65 -6.95
C TYR A 10 1.04 10.99 -6.81
N LEU A 11 1.27 11.41 -5.57
CA LEU A 11 2.16 12.51 -5.22
C LEU A 11 3.48 11.94 -4.71
N ASP A 12 4.61 12.50 -5.13
CA ASP A 12 5.93 12.11 -4.63
C ASP A 12 6.47 13.15 -3.64
N ASN A 13 6.56 12.78 -2.36
CA ASN A 13 7.08 13.66 -1.31
C ASN A 13 8.57 13.97 -1.50
N LEU A 14 9.33 13.13 -2.22
CA LEU A 14 10.74 13.40 -2.55
C LEU A 14 10.88 14.46 -3.65
N GLN A 15 9.82 14.66 -4.44
CA GLN A 15 9.75 15.64 -5.54
C GLN A 15 8.77 16.78 -5.21
N ASN A 16 8.76 17.23 -3.96
CA ASN A 16 7.93 18.36 -3.51
C ASN A 16 6.43 18.19 -3.83
N LYS A 17 5.92 16.96 -3.69
CA LYS A 17 4.53 16.58 -4.00
C LYS A 17 4.14 16.79 -5.45
N GLU A 18 5.08 16.67 -6.38
CA GLU A 18 4.76 16.60 -7.80
C GLU A 18 3.84 15.40 -8.07
N ARG A 19 2.88 15.60 -8.98
CA ARG A 19 1.88 14.60 -9.33
C ARG A 19 2.32 13.81 -10.54
N PHE A 20 2.29 12.50 -10.40
CA PHE A 20 2.61 11.54 -11.43
C PHE A 20 1.43 10.60 -11.66
N THR A 21 1.51 9.86 -12.76
CA THR A 21 0.51 8.88 -13.15
C THR A 21 1.21 7.56 -13.46
N GLU A 22 0.83 6.51 -12.74
CA GLU A 22 1.35 5.16 -12.89
C GLU A 22 0.41 4.30 -13.75
N GLN A 23 0.99 3.38 -14.53
CA GLN A 23 0.25 2.44 -15.36
C GLN A 23 0.87 1.05 -15.29
N GLY A 24 0.04 0.05 -15.05
CA GLY A 24 0.48 -1.34 -15.02
C GLY A 24 -0.20 -2.11 -13.89
N ASP A 25 -0.02 -3.42 -13.88
CA ASP A 25 -0.71 -4.31 -12.93
C ASP A 25 0.01 -4.44 -11.58
N ALA A 26 1.22 -3.88 -11.45
CA ALA A 26 2.02 -3.90 -10.22
C ALA A 26 3.00 -2.72 -10.19
N ILE A 27 3.34 -2.29 -8.97
CA ILE A 27 4.34 -1.25 -8.71
C ILE A 27 5.59 -1.93 -8.13
N THR A 28 6.76 -1.51 -8.61
CA THR A 28 8.07 -1.95 -8.09
C THR A 28 8.96 -0.74 -7.86
N PHE A 29 9.83 -0.81 -6.87
CA PHE A 29 10.77 0.25 -6.52
C PHE A 29 12.13 -0.35 -6.16
N ASP A 30 13.20 0.38 -6.49
CA ASP A 30 14.60 0.01 -6.26
C ASP A 30 15.42 1.16 -5.63
N THR A 31 14.71 2.20 -5.16
CA THR A 31 15.26 3.42 -4.56
C THR A 31 14.38 3.89 -3.40
N GLU A 32 14.75 5.00 -2.75
CA GLU A 32 13.91 5.65 -1.74
C GLU A 32 12.56 6.02 -2.35
N VAL A 33 11.48 5.69 -1.65
CA VAL A 33 10.11 6.01 -2.06
C VAL A 33 9.35 6.64 -0.90
N ASP A 34 8.56 7.66 -1.23
CA ASP A 34 7.63 8.33 -0.33
C ASP A 34 6.44 8.83 -1.16
N TRP A 35 5.64 7.86 -1.62
CA TRP A 35 4.58 8.09 -2.60
C TRP A 35 3.21 8.03 -1.95
N ILE A 36 2.33 8.95 -2.34
CA ILE A 36 0.94 9.01 -1.89
C ILE A 36 0.04 8.72 -3.09
N TYR A 37 -0.42 7.49 -3.23
CA TYR A 37 -1.42 7.09 -4.22
C TYR A 37 -2.78 7.66 -3.86
N LEU A 38 -3.39 8.36 -4.83
CA LEU A 38 -4.63 9.10 -4.66
C LEU A 38 -5.82 8.26 -5.10
N SER A 39 -6.90 8.28 -4.34
CA SER A 39 -8.10 7.45 -4.64
C SER A 39 -7.70 5.98 -4.89
N ALA A 40 -6.79 5.48 -4.06
CA ALA A 40 -6.22 4.16 -4.16
C ALA A 40 -7.29 3.07 -3.97
N PRO A 41 -7.11 1.87 -4.55
CA PRO A 41 -8.00 0.76 -4.31
C PRO A 41 -8.08 0.41 -2.81
N THR A 42 -9.29 0.09 -2.33
CA THR A 42 -9.51 -0.30 -0.93
C THR A 42 -8.91 -1.65 -0.55
N LYS A 43 -8.41 -2.41 -1.53
CA LYS A 43 -7.69 -3.67 -1.32
C LYS A 43 -6.34 -3.61 -2.05
N ILE A 44 -5.26 -3.80 -1.30
CA ILE A 44 -3.87 -3.71 -1.78
C ILE A 44 -3.18 -5.04 -1.49
N ALA A 45 -2.44 -5.57 -2.47
CA ALA A 45 -1.64 -6.77 -2.30
C ALA A 45 -0.15 -6.42 -2.34
N ILE A 46 0.61 -6.88 -1.34
CA ILE A 46 2.06 -6.72 -1.24
C ILE A 46 2.69 -8.07 -1.53
N LEU A 47 3.54 -8.12 -2.57
CA LEU A 47 4.21 -9.35 -3.02
C LEU A 47 5.68 -9.33 -2.60
N ASP A 48 6.05 -10.20 -1.67
CA ASP A 48 7.43 -10.43 -1.28
C ASP A 48 7.93 -11.68 -2.01
N HIS A 49 8.55 -11.46 -3.17
CA HIS A 49 9.02 -12.51 -4.06
C HIS A 49 10.16 -13.33 -3.44
N GLU A 50 11.06 -12.69 -2.68
CA GLU A 50 12.20 -13.35 -2.05
C GLU A 50 11.72 -14.35 -0.99
N LYS A 51 10.83 -13.92 -0.10
CA LYS A 51 10.30 -14.77 0.98
C LYS A 51 9.06 -15.56 0.56
N LYS A 52 8.62 -15.46 -0.70
CA LYS A 52 7.46 -16.15 -1.28
C LYS A 52 6.19 -16.01 -0.44
N ARG A 53 5.93 -14.78 0.02
CA ARG A 53 4.77 -14.47 0.87
C ARG A 53 4.00 -13.28 0.31
N THR A 54 2.73 -13.21 0.67
CA THR A 54 1.85 -12.12 0.25
C THR A 54 1.11 -11.57 1.45
N PHE A 55 1.03 -10.25 1.51
CA PHE A 55 0.16 -9.56 2.46
C PHE A 55 -0.99 -8.91 1.69
N ALA A 56 -2.18 -8.95 2.28
CA ALA A 56 -3.34 -8.23 1.81
C ALA A 56 -3.66 -7.14 2.83
N ILE A 57 -3.82 -5.91 2.36
CA ILE A 57 -4.39 -4.81 3.12
C ILE A 57 -5.78 -4.54 2.58
N SER A 58 -6.75 -4.41 3.46
CA SER A 58 -8.07 -3.86 3.16
C SER A 58 -8.34 -2.66 4.04
N ASN A 59 -9.05 -1.67 3.50
CA ASN A 59 -9.46 -0.51 4.27
C ASN A 59 -10.89 -0.05 3.95
N ASP A 60 -11.43 0.71 4.89
CA ASP A 60 -12.68 1.46 4.74
C ASP A 60 -12.50 2.88 5.27
N GLY A 61 -13.09 3.85 4.58
CA GLY A 61 -13.03 5.28 4.94
C GLY A 61 -11.70 5.99 4.67
N LEU A 62 -10.71 5.33 4.04
CA LEU A 62 -9.35 5.83 3.82
C LEU A 62 -8.99 5.81 2.32
N PRO A 63 -9.27 6.90 1.58
CA PRO A 63 -9.22 6.90 0.12
C PRO A 63 -7.82 6.89 -0.50
N ASP A 64 -6.77 7.21 0.26
CA ASP A 64 -5.40 7.33 -0.25
C ASP A 64 -4.50 6.25 0.36
N ALA A 65 -3.38 5.95 -0.27
CA ALA A 65 -2.41 4.99 0.23
C ALA A 65 -0.98 5.54 0.13
N VAL A 66 -0.22 5.47 1.23
CA VAL A 66 1.19 5.83 1.25
C VAL A 66 2.04 4.57 1.05
N VAL A 67 3.06 4.66 0.20
CA VAL A 67 4.10 3.65 0.05
C VAL A 67 5.43 4.29 0.41
N TRP A 68 6.07 3.79 1.47
CA TRP A 68 7.30 4.35 2.00
C TRP A 68 8.38 3.32 2.30
N ASN A 69 9.58 3.59 1.82
CA ASN A 69 10.81 2.92 2.21
C ASN A 69 11.95 3.95 2.17
N PRO A 70 12.69 4.17 3.28
CA PRO A 70 13.71 5.22 3.37
C PRO A 70 14.94 4.93 2.50
N TRP A 71 15.17 3.66 2.14
CA TRP A 71 16.42 3.25 1.49
C TRP A 71 17.68 3.59 2.32
N ASP A 72 18.85 3.31 1.74
CA ASP A 72 20.12 3.33 2.45
C ASP A 72 20.47 4.68 3.10
N LYS A 73 20.41 5.77 2.31
CA LYS A 73 20.89 7.08 2.76
C LYS A 73 20.01 7.66 3.87
N LYS A 74 18.68 7.56 3.73
CA LYS A 74 17.74 8.09 4.72
C LYS A 74 17.73 7.22 5.98
N ALA A 75 17.79 5.89 5.85
CA ALA A 75 17.84 4.99 7.00
C ALA A 75 18.99 5.35 7.95
N LYS A 76 20.20 5.52 7.43
CA LYS A 76 21.39 5.95 8.20
C LYS A 76 21.27 7.33 8.86
N ALA A 77 20.34 8.16 8.39
CA ALA A 77 20.10 9.50 8.93
C ALA A 77 19.01 9.53 10.00
N LEU A 78 18.24 8.46 10.17
CA LEU A 78 17.19 8.34 11.18
C LEU A 78 17.82 7.79 12.47
N ALA A 79 17.81 8.61 13.52
CA ALA A 79 18.51 8.27 14.77
C ALA A 79 17.89 7.08 15.54
N ASP A 80 16.63 6.77 15.26
CA ASP A 80 15.83 5.71 15.87
C ASP A 80 15.57 4.52 14.92
N PHE A 81 16.32 4.44 13.82
CA PHE A 81 16.19 3.41 12.80
C PHE A 81 17.56 2.82 12.46
N GLY A 82 17.66 1.50 12.37
CA GLY A 82 18.92 0.82 12.05
C GLY A 82 19.33 1.00 10.59
N ASP A 83 20.63 1.15 10.32
CA ASP A 83 21.20 1.38 8.98
C ASP A 83 20.68 0.43 7.89
N ASP A 84 20.43 -0.84 8.25
CA ASP A 84 19.98 -1.90 7.34
C ASP A 84 18.49 -2.28 7.49
N GLU A 85 17.75 -1.65 8.41
CA GLU A 85 16.36 -2.03 8.70
C GLU A 85 15.42 -1.81 7.50
N TYR A 86 15.76 -0.88 6.61
CA TYR A 86 15.00 -0.59 5.40
C TYR A 86 14.88 -1.81 4.47
N LYS A 87 15.83 -2.76 4.54
CA LYS A 87 15.83 -4.01 3.75
C LYS A 87 14.77 -5.01 4.22
N HIS A 88 14.17 -4.79 5.38
CA HIS A 88 13.28 -5.74 6.03
C HIS A 88 11.89 -5.17 6.29
N MET A 89 11.62 -3.95 5.80
CA MET A 89 10.36 -3.26 5.98
C MET A 89 9.84 -2.65 4.68
N LEU A 90 8.52 -2.49 4.62
CA LEU A 90 7.83 -1.65 3.65
C LEU A 90 6.64 -1.06 4.40
N CYS A 91 6.47 0.26 4.36
CA CYS A 91 5.28 0.89 4.86
C CYS A 91 4.26 0.98 3.72
N VAL A 92 3.08 0.42 3.97
CA VAL A 92 1.88 0.63 3.15
C VAL A 92 0.78 1.07 4.12
N GLU A 93 0.40 2.33 4.02
CA GLU A 93 -0.46 2.99 5.00
C GLU A 93 -1.71 3.51 4.29
N THR A 94 -2.89 3.16 4.78
CA THR A 94 -4.13 3.69 4.22
C THR A 94 -4.49 4.99 4.94
N ALA A 95 -4.79 6.05 4.19
CA ALA A 95 -4.88 7.41 4.69
C ALA A 95 -5.99 8.22 4.01
N ALA A 96 -6.24 9.43 4.52
CA ALA A 96 -7.07 10.45 3.87
C ALA A 96 -6.25 11.75 3.83
N ILE A 97 -5.54 11.99 2.73
CA ILE A 97 -4.52 13.04 2.63
C ILE A 97 -4.94 14.12 1.63
N GLU A 98 -5.32 13.73 0.42
CA GLU A 98 -5.61 14.69 -0.67
C GLU A 98 -6.84 15.53 -0.37
N LYS A 99 -7.87 14.88 0.18
CA LYS A 99 -9.13 15.51 0.56
C LYS A 99 -9.29 15.42 2.08
N PRO A 100 -9.15 16.54 2.80
CA PRO A 100 -9.36 16.56 4.24
C PRO A 100 -10.79 16.12 4.60
N ILE A 101 -10.89 15.24 5.59
CA ILE A 101 -12.17 14.88 6.18
C ILE A 101 -12.66 16.07 7.02
N THR A 102 -13.82 16.60 6.70
CA THR A 102 -14.44 17.72 7.42
C THR A 102 -15.72 17.23 8.09
N LEU A 103 -15.87 17.51 9.39
CA LEU A 103 -17.04 17.14 10.18
C LEU A 103 -17.75 18.39 10.73
N THR A 104 -19.07 18.39 10.66
CA THR A 104 -19.94 19.36 11.33
C THR A 104 -20.37 18.85 12.71
N PRO A 105 -20.89 19.71 13.61
CA PRO A 105 -21.29 19.28 14.95
C PRO A 105 -22.29 18.11 14.92
N GLY A 106 -21.93 17.02 15.58
CA GLY A 106 -22.74 15.80 15.63
C GLY A 106 -22.38 14.73 14.60
N GLU A 107 -21.54 15.04 13.60
CA GLU A 107 -21.03 14.04 12.66
C GLU A 107 -19.88 13.22 13.24
N GLN A 108 -19.68 12.03 12.65
CA GLN A 108 -18.61 11.11 12.99
C GLN A 108 -17.95 10.62 11.72
N TRP A 109 -16.64 10.36 11.81
CA TRP A 109 -15.90 9.66 10.77
C TRP A 109 -15.24 8.42 11.36
N ARG A 110 -15.12 7.39 10.53
CA ARG A 110 -14.43 6.14 10.84
C ARG A 110 -13.54 5.78 9.67
N GLY A 111 -12.29 5.47 9.97
CA GLY A 111 -11.38 4.76 9.09
C GLY A 111 -11.00 3.43 9.71
N SER A 112 -10.74 2.42 8.89
CA SER A 112 -10.21 1.13 9.35
C SER A 112 -9.24 0.55 8.34
N GLN A 113 -8.23 -0.17 8.85
CA GLN A 113 -7.27 -0.91 8.05
C GLN A 113 -7.15 -2.32 8.64
N GLU A 114 -7.18 -3.32 7.78
CA GLU A 114 -6.95 -4.71 8.12
C GLU A 114 -5.75 -5.23 7.35
N LEU A 115 -4.91 -6.03 8.02
CA LEU A 115 -3.73 -6.66 7.44
C LEU A 115 -3.84 -8.17 7.59
N CYS A 116 -3.75 -8.88 6.47
CA CYS A 116 -3.78 -10.34 6.43
C CYS A 116 -2.52 -10.89 5.76
N ALA A 117 -1.83 -11.82 6.42
CA ALA A 117 -0.86 -12.67 5.75
C ALA A 117 -1.61 -13.75 4.97
N VAL A 118 -1.41 -13.81 3.66
CA VAL A 118 -2.10 -14.78 2.80
C VAL A 118 -1.19 -15.97 2.55
N PRO A 119 -1.65 -17.21 2.83
CA PRO A 119 -0.91 -18.41 2.46
C PRO A 119 -0.63 -18.42 0.96
N PRO A 120 0.50 -18.98 0.50
CA PRO A 120 0.78 -19.07 -0.93
C PRO A 120 -0.32 -19.87 -1.64
N SER A 121 -1.20 -19.19 -2.39
CA SER A 121 -2.16 -19.84 -3.26
C SER A 121 -1.64 -19.77 -4.69
N TYR A 122 -0.99 -20.85 -5.12
CA TYR A 122 -0.55 -21.01 -6.50
C TYR A 122 -1.66 -21.64 -7.34
N CYS A 123 -2.04 -21.01 -8.45
CA CYS A 123 -2.90 -21.61 -9.46
C CYS A 123 -2.08 -21.70 -10.76
N GLY A 124 -1.71 -22.91 -11.18
CA GLY A 124 -0.90 -23.11 -12.39
C GLY A 124 0.53 -22.54 -12.31
N GLY A 125 1.11 -22.41 -11.11
CA GLY A 125 2.46 -21.87 -10.90
C GLY A 125 2.54 -20.35 -10.76
N LEU A 126 1.42 -19.63 -10.94
CA LEU A 126 1.31 -18.19 -10.71
C LEU A 126 0.56 -17.91 -9.40
N LEU A 127 0.93 -16.84 -8.71
CA LEU A 127 0.25 -16.38 -7.50
C LEU A 127 -1.17 -15.90 -7.84
N ASP A 128 -2.18 -16.48 -7.18
CA ASP A 128 -3.58 -16.10 -7.40
C ASP A 128 -3.98 -14.89 -6.54
N VAL A 129 -3.75 -13.69 -7.08
CA VAL A 129 -4.07 -12.41 -6.42
C VAL A 129 -5.57 -12.28 -6.08
N ARG A 130 -6.47 -12.99 -6.77
CA ARG A 130 -7.91 -12.91 -6.46
C ARG A 130 -8.25 -13.59 -5.15
N LYS A 131 -7.59 -14.70 -4.83
CA LYS A 131 -7.75 -15.38 -3.54
C LYS A 131 -7.17 -14.56 -2.39
N VAL A 132 -6.08 -13.82 -2.65
CA VAL A 132 -5.51 -12.84 -1.72
C VAL A 132 -6.54 -11.78 -1.34
N LEU A 133 -7.25 -11.23 -2.34
CA LEU A 133 -8.29 -10.22 -2.13
C LEU A 133 -9.61 -10.78 -1.54
N GLN A 134 -9.79 -12.10 -1.53
CA GLN A 134 -10.94 -12.80 -0.90
C GLN A 134 -10.72 -13.11 0.59
N CYS A 135 -9.48 -13.19 1.08
CA CYS A 135 -9.24 -13.31 2.53
C CYS A 135 -9.80 -12.09 3.30
N ALA A 136 -9.78 -10.91 2.68
CA ALA A 136 -10.40 -9.69 3.21
C ALA A 136 -11.95 -9.73 3.26
N GLU A 137 -12.60 -10.66 2.55
CA GLU A 137 -14.08 -10.78 2.57
C GLU A 137 -14.60 -11.68 3.70
N LYS A 138 -13.75 -12.55 4.27
CA LYS A 138 -14.17 -13.57 5.24
C LYS A 138 -14.22 -13.10 6.70
N MET A 139 -13.88 -11.84 6.99
CA MET A 139 -13.90 -11.30 8.36
C MET A 139 -15.14 -10.45 8.69
N HIS A 140 -16.07 -10.28 7.75
CA HIS A 140 -17.42 -9.78 8.06
C HIS A 140 -18.33 -10.93 8.53
N TYR A 141 -18.13 -11.38 9.78
CA TYR A 141 -19.13 -12.15 10.53
C TYR A 141 -19.31 -11.54 11.93
#